data_AF-A0A523HG76-F1
#
_entry.id   AF-A0A523HG76-F1
#
_cell.length_a   1.000
_cell.length_b   1.000
_cell.length_c   1.000
_cell.angle_alpha   90.00
_cell.angle_beta   90.00
_cell.angle_gamma   90.00
#
_symmetry.space_group_name_H-M   'P 1'
#
loop_
_entity.id
_entity.type
_entity.pdbx_description
1 polymer ?
#
loop_
_entity_poly.entity_id
_entity_poly.type
_entity_poly.pdbx_seq_one_letter_code
_entity_poly.pdbx_strand_id
1 'polypeptide(L)'
;MMEEIDIGLFSTFIIVFFGVTLLLYGLGVAFSDNYPRWLGWVAVVLATASLITGFVQAYTGLSVLVTSMLFSSFSSFLTLWLLTMGVLMWRRTRVAS
;
A
#
# COMPACT_ATOMS: atom_id res chain seq x y z
N MET A 1 -23.91 -11.40 -10.70
CA MET A 1 -22.86 -11.89 -11.61
C MET A 1 -21.87 -10.81 -12.04
N MET A 2 -22.22 -9.77 -12.83
CA MET A 2 -21.20 -8.71 -13.17
C MET A 2 -20.68 -7.97 -11.93
N GLU A 3 -21.56 -7.61 -11.00
CA GLU A 3 -21.18 -6.92 -9.77
C GLU A 3 -20.24 -7.74 -8.86
N GLU A 4 -20.40 -9.06 -8.80
CA GLU A 4 -19.53 -9.95 -8.02
C GLU A 4 -18.13 -10.06 -8.64
N ILE A 5 -18.04 -10.04 -9.97
CA ILE A 5 -16.76 -10.03 -10.69
C ILE A 5 -16.03 -8.72 -10.43
N ASP A 6 -16.73 -7.58 -10.49
CA ASP A 6 -16.15 -6.27 -10.22
C ASP A 6 -15.63 -6.16 -8.77
N ILE A 7 -16.40 -6.64 -7.80
CA ILE A 7 -15.99 -6.70 -6.39
C ILE A 7 -14.75 -7.58 -6.22
N GLY A 8 -14.74 -8.78 -6.80
CA GLY A 8 -13.63 -9.71 -6.71
C GLY A 8 -12.35 -9.16 -7.35
N LEU A 9 -12.47 -8.55 -8.54
CA LEU A 9 -11.37 -7.94 -9.26
C LEU A 9 -10.79 -6.76 -8.48
N PHE A 10 -11.63 -5.87 -8.00
CA PHE A 10 -11.20 -4.70 -7.24
C PHE A 10 -10.57 -5.08 -5.90
N SER A 11 -11.13 -6.06 -5.19
CA SER A 11 -10.55 -6.58 -3.94
C SER A 11 -9.17 -7.22 -4.19
N THR A 12 -9.05 -8.00 -5.27
CA THR A 12 -7.77 -8.61 -5.66
C THR A 12 -6.73 -7.55 -5.98
N PHE A 13 -7.12 -6.48 -6.70
CA PHE A 13 -6.25 -5.36 -7.00
C PHE A 13 -5.72 -4.69 -5.73
N ILE A 14 -6.60 -4.41 -4.75
CA ILE A 14 -6.21 -3.85 -3.46
C ILE A 14 -5.22 -4.76 -2.74
N ILE A 15 -5.55 -6.06 -2.63
CA ILE A 15 -4.74 -7.01 -1.89
C ILE A 15 -3.34 -7.13 -2.51
N VAL A 16 -3.24 -7.29 -3.83
CA VAL A 16 -1.96 -7.52 -4.50
C VAL A 16 -1.12 -6.24 -4.55
N PHE A 17 -1.65 -5.16 -5.11
CA PHE A 17 -0.87 -3.95 -5.36
C PHE A 17 -0.67 -3.10 -4.10
N PHE A 18 -1.72 -2.86 -3.33
CA PHE A 18 -1.64 -1.99 -2.15
C PHE A 18 -1.29 -2.74 -0.86
N GLY A 19 -1.70 -4.01 -0.77
CA GLY A 19 -1.35 -4.88 0.34
C GLY A 19 0.04 -5.48 0.18
N VAL A 20 0.15 -6.54 -0.63
CA VAL A 20 1.35 -7.40 -0.68
C VAL A 20 2.57 -6.65 -1.21
N THR A 21 2.46 -5.99 -2.37
CA THR A 21 3.61 -5.32 -3.00
C THR A 21 4.21 -4.24 -2.09
N LEU A 22 3.37 -3.38 -1.52
CA LEU A 22 3.85 -2.29 -0.66
C LEU A 22 4.28 -2.76 0.72
N LEU A 23 3.71 -3.85 1.23
CA LEU A 23 4.16 -4.47 2.47
C LEU A 23 5.57 -5.05 2.29
N LEU A 24 5.83 -5.77 1.20
CA LEU A 24 7.16 -6.29 0.88
C LEU A 24 8.17 -5.17 0.63
N TYR A 25 7.76 -4.12 -0.09
CA TYR A 25 8.62 -2.97 -0.32
C TYR A 25 8.95 -2.22 0.98
N GLY A 26 7.96 -1.98 1.84
CA GLY A 26 8.14 -1.38 3.17
C GLY A 26 9.05 -2.22 4.07
N LEU A 27 8.91 -3.56 4.05
CA LEU A 27 9.83 -4.47 4.75
C LEU A 27 11.25 -4.35 4.20
N GLY A 28 11.42 -4.30 2.88
CA GLY A 28 12.73 -4.07 2.27
C GLY A 28 13.39 -2.78 2.74
N VAL A 29 12.61 -1.70 2.89
CA VAL A 29 13.08 -0.43 3.46
C VAL A 29 13.39 -0.55 4.95
N ALA A 30 12.56 -1.26 5.72
CA ALA A 30 12.76 -1.44 7.16
C ALA A 30 14.02 -2.26 7.50
N PHE A 31 14.36 -3.23 6.64
CA PHE A 31 15.57 -4.05 6.78
C PHE A 31 16.81 -3.44 6.10
N SER A 32 16.65 -2.39 5.31
CA SER A 32 17.77 -1.71 4.69
C SER A 32 18.36 -0.65 5.63
N ASP A 33 19.66 -0.67 5.84
CA ASP A 33 20.37 0.39 6.57
C ASP A 33 20.55 1.69 5.75
N ASN A 34 20.11 1.68 4.48
CA ASN A 34 20.21 2.85 3.60
C ASN A 34 19.14 3.91 3.87
N TYR A 35 18.03 3.54 4.52
CA TYR A 35 16.88 4.41 4.77
C TYR A 35 16.48 4.39 6.25
N PRO A 36 15.77 5.43 6.74
CA PRO A 36 15.27 5.43 8.10
C PRO A 36 14.31 4.27 8.32
N ARG A 37 14.62 3.37 9.26
CA ARG A 37 13.81 2.17 9.54
C ARG A 37 12.35 2.49 9.89
N TRP A 38 12.10 3.63 10.55
CA TRP A 38 10.74 4.13 10.82
C TRP A 38 9.90 4.28 9.54
N LEU A 39 10.51 4.76 8.45
CA LEU A 39 9.82 4.96 7.17
C LEU A 39 9.33 3.63 6.60
N GLY A 40 10.13 2.58 6.73
CA GLY A 40 9.74 1.22 6.35
C GLY A 40 8.55 0.71 7.16
N TRP A 41 8.58 0.88 8.48
CA TRP A 41 7.45 0.48 9.35
C TRP A 41 6.15 1.23 9.05
N VAL A 42 6.21 2.51 8.69
CA VAL A 42 5.01 3.27 8.26
C VAL A 42 4.37 2.61 7.04
N ALA A 43 5.16 2.25 6.02
CA ALA A 43 4.64 1.53 4.86
C ALA A 43 4.07 0.16 5.22
N VAL A 44 4.75 -0.59 6.10
CA VAL A 44 4.27 -1.91 6.54
C VAL A 44 2.89 -1.79 7.21
N VAL A 45 2.70 -0.83 8.11
CA VAL A 45 1.41 -0.61 8.80
C VAL A 45 0.32 -0.22 7.81
N LEU A 46 0.58 0.75 6.93
CA LEU A 46 -0.40 1.22 5.95
C LEU A 46 -0.77 0.15 4.91
N ALA A 47 0.22 -0.63 4.45
CA ALA A 47 0.00 -1.72 3.51
C ALA A 47 -0.75 -2.88 4.17
N THR A 48 -0.45 -3.20 5.43
CA THR A 48 -1.20 -4.20 6.20
C THR A 48 -2.66 -3.80 6.37
N ALA A 49 -2.92 -2.54 6.72
CA ALA A 49 -4.28 -2.01 6.83
C ALA A 49 -5.03 -2.08 5.48
N SER A 50 -4.35 -1.78 4.37
CA SER A 50 -4.90 -1.88 3.02
C SER A 50 -5.23 -3.33 2.64
N LEU A 51 -4.36 -4.27 3.01
CA LEU A 51 -4.55 -5.70 2.79
C LEU A 51 -5.79 -6.20 3.55
N ILE A 52 -5.93 -5.85 4.84
CA ILE A 52 -7.12 -6.17 5.64
C ILE A 52 -8.37 -5.58 4.99
N THR A 53 -8.30 -4.34 4.51
CA THR A 53 -9.42 -3.66 3.85
C THR A 53 -9.87 -4.42 2.60
N GLY A 54 -8.92 -4.90 1.77
CA GLY A 54 -9.23 -5.72 0.59
C GLY A 54 -9.84 -7.08 0.93
N PHE A 55 -9.38 -7.75 1.99
CA PHE A 55 -10.00 -8.99 2.45
C PHE A 55 -11.41 -8.76 2.98
N VAL A 56 -11.61 -7.74 3.82
CA VAL A 56 -12.93 -7.38 4.34
C VAL A 56 -13.88 -7.10 3.17
N GLN A 57 -13.45 -6.30 2.19
CA GLN A 57 -14.25 -6.01 1.00
C GLN A 57 -14.62 -7.26 0.19
N ALA A 58 -13.70 -8.22 0.05
CA ALA A 58 -13.97 -9.48 -0.66
C ALA A 58 -15.04 -10.34 0.05
N TYR A 59 -15.07 -10.34 1.39
CA TYR A 59 -16.02 -11.15 2.18
C TYR A 59 -17.35 -10.45 2.43
N THR A 60 -17.35 -9.13 2.62
CA THR A 60 -18.56 -8.35 2.97
C THR A 60 -19.22 -7.67 1.77
N GLY A 61 -18.58 -7.68 0.60
CA GLY A 61 -19.00 -6.93 -0.58
C GLY A 61 -18.62 -5.45 -0.55
N LEU A 62 -19.05 -4.72 -1.58
CA LEU A 62 -18.75 -3.29 -1.77
C LEU A 62 -19.47 -2.44 -0.72
N SER A 63 -18.76 -2.13 0.37
CA SER A 63 -19.21 -1.16 1.37
C SER A 63 -18.58 0.20 1.13
N VAL A 64 -19.40 1.26 1.13
CA VAL A 64 -18.96 2.66 1.00
C VAL A 64 -17.93 3.00 2.08
N LEU A 65 -18.07 2.47 3.30
CA LEU A 65 -17.16 2.77 4.40
C LEU A 65 -15.78 2.11 4.19
N VAL A 66 -15.77 0.83 3.80
CA VAL A 66 -14.54 0.05 3.60
C VAL A 66 -13.77 0.56 2.37
N THR A 67 -14.49 0.80 1.29
CA THR A 67 -13.89 1.13 -0.02
C THR A 67 -13.60 2.62 -0.16
N SER A 68 -14.59 3.47 0.13
CA SER A 68 -14.49 4.89 -0.17
C SER A 68 -13.74 5.66 0.91
N MET A 69 -13.81 5.25 2.18
CA MET A 69 -13.12 5.96 3.26
C MET A 69 -11.80 5.30 3.65
N LEU A 70 -11.82 4.02 4.03
CA LEU A 70 -10.63 3.34 4.54
C LEU A 70 -9.59 3.15 3.44
N PHE A 71 -9.95 2.48 2.34
CA PHE A 71 -8.99 2.23 1.25
C PHE A 71 -8.49 3.54 0.63
N SER A 72 -9.37 4.51 0.34
CA SER A 72 -8.96 5.78 -0.26
C SER A 72 -7.96 6.56 0.61
N SER A 73 -8.18 6.57 1.94
CA SER A 73 -7.25 7.21 2.88
C SER A 73 -5.89 6.51 2.89
N PHE A 74 -5.87 5.18 3.08
CA PHE A 74 -4.63 4.41 3.14
C PHE A 74 -3.85 4.46 1.82
N SER A 75 -4.55 4.35 0.69
CA SER A 75 -3.98 4.47 -0.66
C SER A 75 -3.33 5.84 -0.88
N SER A 76 -3.98 6.92 -0.44
CA SER A 76 -3.43 8.27 -0.55
C SER A 76 -2.15 8.43 0.28
N PHE A 77 -2.15 7.95 1.52
CA PHE A 77 -0.96 7.99 2.37
C PHE A 77 0.18 7.13 1.81
N LEU A 78 -0.12 5.94 1.28
CA LEU A 78 0.87 5.07 0.63
C LEU A 78 1.45 5.70 -0.64
N THR A 79 0.64 6.42 -1.41
CA THR A 79 1.09 7.13 -2.60
C THR A 79 2.06 8.25 -2.26
N LEU A 80 1.73 9.05 -1.23
CA LEU A 80 2.63 10.09 -0.73
C LEU A 80 3.94 9.50 -0.19
N TRP A 81 3.86 8.36 0.49
CA TRP A 81 5.03 7.65 0.98
C TRP A 81 5.89 7.14 -0.18
N LEU A 82 5.29 6.55 -1.22
CA LEU A 82 5.97 6.10 -2.43
C LEU A 82 6.71 7.24 -3.15
N LEU A 83 6.06 8.40 -3.29
CA LEU A 83 6.68 9.59 -3.87
C LEU A 83 7.88 10.04 -3.05
N THR A 84 7.75 10.03 -1.72
CA THR A 84 8.85 10.39 -0.81
C THR A 84 10.03 9.44 -0.98
N MET A 85 9.78 8.12 -1.07
CA MET A 85 10.83 7.13 -1.34
C MET A 85 11.49 7.31 -2.70
N GLY A 86 10.70 7.59 -3.74
CA GLY A 86 11.23 7.89 -5.08
C GLY A 86 12.17 9.10 -5.09
N VAL A 87 11.79 10.18 -4.39
CA VAL A 87 12.64 11.37 -4.23
C VAL A 87 13.91 11.04 -3.45
N LEU A 88 13.82 10.29 -2.35
CA LEU A 88 14.98 9.89 -1.54
C LEU A 88 15.96 9.05 -2.35
N MET A 89 15.45 8.06 -3.10
CA MET A 89 16.25 7.22 -4.00
C MET A 89 16.96 8.06 -5.06
N TRP A 90 16.24 8.97 -5.71
CA TRP A 90 16.77 9.86 -6.73
C TRP A 90 17.84 10.82 -6.21
N ARG A 91 17.68 11.34 -4.98
CA ARG A 91 18.70 12.20 -4.35
C ARG A 91 19.96 11.40 -4.00
N ARG A 92 19.81 10.16 -3.52
CA ARG A 92 20.95 9.29 -3.20
C ARG A 92 21.75 8.92 -4.45
N THR A 93 21.11 8.57 -5.56
CA THR A 93 21.83 8.23 -6.80
C THR A 93 22.60 9.40 -7.38
N ARG A 94 22.06 10.63 -7.29
CA ARG A 94 22.78 11.85 -7.72
C ARG A 94 23.98 12.23 -6.85
N VAL A 95 24.01 11.83 -5.58
CA VAL A 95 25.14 12.11 -4.68
C VAL A 95 26.26 11.08 -4.86
N ALA A 96 25.94 9.89 -5.38
CA ALA A 96 26.90 8.82 -5.63
C ALA A 96 27.54 8.86 -7.04
N SER A 97 27.13 9.82 -7.88
CA SER A 97 27.62 10.07 -9.25
C SER A 97 28.53 11.29 -9.29
#